data_AF-A0A381SLT1-F1
#
_entry.id   AF-A0A381SLT1-F1
#
_cell.length_a   1.000
_cell.length_b   1.000
_cell.length_c   1.000
_cell.angle_alpha   90.00
_cell.angle_beta   90.00
_cell.angle_gamma   90.00
#
_symmetry.space_group_name_H-M   'P 1'
#
loop_
_entity.id
_entity.type
_entity.pdbx_description
1 polymer ?
#
loop_
_entity_poly.entity_id
_entity_poly.type
_entity_poly.pdbx_seq_one_letter_code
_entity_poly.pdbx_strand_id
1 'polypeptide(L)'
;MAGETLYNTPSQGTPAGSASSIGAQAVMDYYFKKALIAVRDHQYFMPLADVRAMPKHMGKKIKQDVYVPLIDVANTGTQGLDQDGLYDQATKDTWTGWNSSGVVVDDAYGSETAAIAGSGVVDVARNDQNFYGSYKDIGAIKKKIPTLRENGGRVNRVGFTRTQVEGDLLKRGFFTEYTQESMDFDSDADLLSHIVEEALVGANELTEAELQNDLITTATSDGTAFYMSGADGVEVGGTLEVDEVVNYTTMMNLSIALDDAKCPKQTKIISGSRMIDTKTINGGRVMFIGTELIPIVRKMKDIAETTVGSAFVGVEKYADAGTIMHGEIGSIDQFRIVVVPEMQYDRLGGAAGGTTDGTGKDGADIYPMLVVGDGAFTTIGFQTDGKSVKFTVNHKKPGKEIASLDDPYGEVGFYSIKWYYGFMALRPERLGIIWTALTSTGP
;
A
#
# COMPACT_ATOMS: atom_id res chain seq x y z
N MET A 1 27.95 -13.29 -36.95
CA MET A 1 28.60 -14.61 -36.76
C MET A 1 29.71 -14.43 -35.73
N ALA A 2 29.38 -14.75 -34.47
CA ALA A 2 30.20 -14.77 -33.24
C ALA A 2 29.29 -14.26 -32.10
N GLY A 3 29.11 -14.91 -30.96
CA GLY A 3 29.54 -16.21 -30.51
C GLY A 3 28.61 -16.62 -29.36
N GLU A 4 27.99 -17.78 -29.47
CA GLU A 4 27.24 -18.39 -28.37
C GLU A 4 28.21 -19.25 -27.57
N THR A 5 28.42 -18.87 -26.31
CA THR A 5 29.19 -19.63 -25.34
C THR A 5 28.46 -20.92 -25.01
N LEU A 6 28.94 -22.03 -25.57
CA LEU A 6 28.62 -23.40 -25.17
C LEU A 6 28.99 -23.60 -23.69
N TYR A 7 28.00 -23.74 -22.83
CA TYR A 7 28.20 -24.07 -21.41
C TYR A 7 28.38 -25.58 -21.25
N ASN A 8 29.63 -26.05 -21.19
CA ASN A 8 30.03 -27.17 -20.34
C ASN A 8 31.56 -27.23 -20.22
N THR A 9 32.12 -26.86 -19.07
CA THR A 9 33.49 -27.29 -18.72
C THR A 9 33.50 -27.76 -17.29
N PRO A 10 33.77 -29.04 -16.99
CA PRO A 10 34.48 -29.35 -15.77
C PRO A 10 35.91 -28.82 -15.93
N SER A 11 36.55 -28.53 -14.79
CA SER A 11 37.99 -28.25 -14.63
C SER A 11 38.88 -28.68 -15.81
N GLN A 12 39.77 -27.77 -16.22
CA GLN A 12 40.76 -27.91 -17.29
C GLN A 12 41.29 -29.33 -17.56
N GLY A 13 41.30 -29.71 -18.84
CA GLY A 13 42.20 -30.72 -19.38
C GLY A 13 41.53 -32.03 -19.80
N THR A 14 41.30 -32.15 -21.11
CA THR A 14 40.95 -33.38 -21.86
C THR A 14 39.46 -33.78 -21.87
N PRO A 15 38.73 -33.63 -22.99
CA PRO A 15 37.36 -34.11 -23.11
C PRO A 15 37.37 -35.62 -23.30
N ALA A 16 37.25 -36.37 -22.20
CA ALA A 16 37.04 -37.81 -22.21
C ALA A 16 35.63 -38.11 -21.68
N GLY A 17 34.64 -37.96 -22.56
CA GLY A 17 33.27 -38.38 -22.30
C GLY A 17 32.53 -38.51 -23.63
N SER A 18 32.02 -39.70 -23.92
CA SER A 18 31.14 -39.92 -25.08
C SER A 18 29.93 -38.99 -24.97
N ALA A 19 29.59 -38.29 -26.06
CA ALA A 19 28.37 -37.51 -26.13
C ALA A 19 27.16 -38.42 -25.87
N SER A 20 26.27 -38.00 -24.98
CA SER A 20 24.97 -38.67 -24.79
C SER A 20 24.26 -38.74 -26.15
N SER A 21 23.81 -39.93 -26.54
CA SER A 21 23.00 -40.16 -27.74
C SER A 21 21.55 -39.68 -27.59
N ILE A 22 21.18 -39.18 -26.41
CA ILE A 22 19.93 -38.48 -26.17
C ILE A 22 20.24 -36.99 -26.35
N GLY A 23 19.70 -36.40 -27.43
CA GLY A 23 19.91 -35.01 -27.82
C GLY A 23 19.56 -34.00 -26.72
N ALA A 24 19.97 -32.73 -26.92
CA ALA A 24 19.86 -31.66 -25.94
C ALA A 24 18.49 -31.62 -25.23
N GLN A 25 18.46 -32.07 -23.97
CA GLN A 25 17.28 -31.92 -23.11
C GLN A 25 17.31 -30.52 -22.47
N ALA A 26 16.81 -29.52 -23.19
CA ALA A 26 16.56 -28.20 -22.65
C ALA A 26 15.37 -27.57 -23.40
N VAL A 27 14.15 -27.87 -22.94
CA VAL A 27 12.95 -27.15 -23.36
C VAL A 27 12.33 -26.41 -22.17
N MET A 28 12.37 -27.00 -20.96
CA MET A 28 11.83 -26.42 -19.72
C MET A 28 12.40 -25.02 -19.39
N ASP A 29 13.72 -24.83 -19.45
CA ASP A 29 14.38 -23.57 -19.10
C ASP A 29 13.98 -22.39 -20.01
N TYR A 30 13.66 -22.67 -21.27
CA TYR A 30 13.21 -21.67 -22.23
C TYR A 30 11.77 -21.21 -21.93
N TYR A 31 10.87 -22.13 -21.59
CA TYR A 31 9.49 -21.81 -21.20
C TYR A 31 9.45 -21.01 -19.89
N PHE A 32 10.26 -21.39 -18.89
CA PHE A 32 10.35 -20.61 -17.64
C PHE A 32 10.75 -19.15 -17.88
N LYS A 33 11.64 -18.88 -18.84
CA LYS A 33 12.06 -17.52 -19.18
C LYS A 33 10.94 -16.72 -19.86
N LYS A 34 10.12 -17.35 -20.70
CA LYS A 34 8.94 -16.71 -21.30
C LYS A 34 7.88 -16.38 -20.26
N ALA A 35 7.57 -17.34 -19.38
CA ALA A 35 6.64 -17.15 -18.27
C ALA A 35 7.04 -15.95 -17.40
N LEU A 36 8.33 -15.82 -17.10
CA LEU A 36 8.84 -14.75 -16.23
C LEU A 36 8.77 -13.35 -16.89
N ILE A 37 8.84 -13.28 -18.23
CA ILE A 37 8.63 -12.04 -18.98
C ILE A 37 7.15 -11.65 -18.94
N ALA A 38 6.23 -12.58 -19.22
CA ALA A 38 4.78 -12.32 -19.19
C ALA A 38 4.32 -11.86 -17.80
N VAL A 39 4.84 -12.47 -16.74
CA VAL A 39 4.56 -12.07 -15.34
C VAL A 39 4.89 -10.60 -15.07
N ARG A 40 5.90 -10.01 -15.72
CA ARG A 40 6.29 -8.61 -15.50
C ARG A 40 5.17 -7.65 -15.88
N ASP A 41 4.41 -7.97 -16.92
CA ASP A 41 3.36 -7.10 -17.47
C ASP A 41 2.09 -7.10 -16.58
N HIS A 42 1.91 -8.12 -15.75
CA HIS A 42 0.77 -8.26 -14.83
C HIS A 42 1.02 -7.63 -13.43
N GLN A 43 2.23 -7.14 -13.15
CA GLN A 43 2.60 -6.59 -11.85
C GLN A 43 2.40 -5.07 -11.77
N TYR A 44 1.48 -4.62 -10.92
CA TYR A 44 1.20 -3.19 -10.70
C TYR A 44 1.72 -2.69 -9.34
N PHE A 45 1.58 -3.47 -8.26
CA PHE A 45 1.89 -3.03 -6.89
C PHE A 45 3.24 -3.53 -6.38
N MET A 46 3.70 -4.73 -6.76
CA MET A 46 5.03 -5.22 -6.36
C MET A 46 6.18 -4.24 -6.62
N PRO A 47 6.25 -3.54 -7.77
CA PRO A 47 7.38 -2.65 -8.06
C PRO A 47 7.51 -1.48 -7.09
N LEU A 48 6.44 -1.15 -6.36
CA LEU A 48 6.41 -0.07 -5.37
C LEU A 48 6.83 -0.51 -3.97
N ALA A 49 6.87 -1.82 -3.72
CA ALA A 49 7.18 -2.35 -2.41
C ALA A 49 8.69 -2.28 -2.11
N ASP A 50 9.06 -1.79 -0.94
CA ASP A 50 10.36 -2.14 -0.38
C ASP A 50 10.30 -3.60 0.07
N VAL A 51 11.27 -4.43 -0.29
CA VAL A 51 11.26 -5.87 0.01
C VAL A 51 12.19 -6.17 1.19
N ARG A 52 11.70 -6.96 2.15
CA ARG A 52 12.50 -7.47 3.27
C ARG A 52 12.55 -8.98 3.27
N ALA A 53 13.74 -9.51 3.57
CA ALA A 53 13.97 -10.94 3.63
C ALA A 53 14.04 -11.42 5.09
N MET A 54 13.21 -12.39 5.45
CA MET A 54 13.26 -13.03 6.76
C MET A 54 14.36 -14.12 6.80
N PRO A 55 15.30 -14.06 7.75
CA PRO A 55 16.32 -15.08 7.91
C PRO A 55 15.75 -16.36 8.57
N LYS A 56 16.46 -17.48 8.40
CA LYS A 56 16.08 -18.76 9.00
C LYS A 56 16.09 -18.69 10.54
N HIS A 57 15.22 -19.49 11.16
CA HIS A 57 15.14 -19.69 12.62
C HIS A 57 14.69 -18.49 13.46
N MET A 58 14.11 -17.44 12.85
CA MET A 58 13.64 -16.24 13.55
C MET A 58 12.11 -16.16 13.72
N GLY A 59 11.42 -17.30 13.68
CA GLY A 59 9.94 -17.36 13.78
C GLY A 59 9.24 -16.94 12.48
N LYS A 60 7.99 -16.47 12.58
CA LYS A 60 7.17 -16.00 11.44
C LYS A 60 6.69 -14.55 11.57
N LYS A 61 7.01 -13.90 12.70
CA LYS A 61 6.64 -12.51 12.95
C LYS A 61 7.87 -11.64 12.83
N ILE A 62 7.78 -10.57 12.05
CA ILE A 62 8.79 -9.51 12.05
C ILE A 62 8.20 -8.28 12.73
N LYS A 63 8.95 -7.73 13.68
CA LYS A 63 8.62 -6.51 14.39
C LYS A 63 9.60 -5.42 13.97
N GLN A 64 9.10 -4.23 13.67
CA GLN A 64 9.93 -3.06 13.47
C GLN A 64 9.44 -1.91 14.35
N ASP A 65 10.38 -1.31 15.08
CA ASP A 65 10.13 -0.07 15.81
C ASP A 65 10.20 1.11 14.81
N VAL A 66 9.10 1.84 14.67
CA VAL A 66 9.02 3.10 13.94
C VAL A 66 9.02 4.24 14.95
N TYR A 67 9.95 5.19 14.80
CA TYR A 67 10.05 6.35 15.67
C TYR A 67 9.04 7.41 15.27
N VAL A 68 8.18 7.79 16.21
CA VAL A 68 7.24 8.90 16.02
C VAL A 68 8.02 10.22 16.19
N PRO A 69 7.89 11.21 15.28
CA PRO A 69 8.54 12.49 15.44
C PRO A 69 8.14 13.19 16.75
N LEU A 70 9.07 13.87 17.39
CA LEU A 70 8.89 14.46 18.73
C LEU A 70 7.72 15.45 18.82
N ILE A 71 7.46 16.16 17.73
CA ILE A 71 6.45 17.20 17.62
C ILE A 71 5.08 16.65 17.19
N ASP A 72 5.01 15.36 16.81
CA ASP A 72 3.80 14.75 16.27
C ASP A 72 2.72 14.61 17.36
N VAL A 73 1.46 14.67 16.95
CA VAL A 73 0.32 14.43 17.85
C VAL A 73 0.35 13.01 18.42
N ALA A 74 0.87 12.03 17.67
CA ALA A 74 1.00 10.64 18.13
C ALA A 74 2.11 10.44 19.19
N ASN A 75 2.94 11.45 19.45
CA ASN A 75 3.98 11.40 20.48
C ASN A 75 3.41 11.74 21.88
N THR A 76 2.43 10.95 22.34
CA THR A 76 1.86 11.08 23.69
C THR A 76 2.44 10.01 24.62
N GLY A 77 3.11 10.43 25.69
CA GLY A 77 3.59 9.54 26.75
C GLY A 77 2.79 9.65 28.06
N THR A 78 3.25 8.97 29.11
CA THR A 78 2.71 9.07 30.49
C THR A 78 3.73 9.74 31.44
N GLN A 79 4.59 10.62 30.94
CA GLN A 79 5.75 11.12 31.68
C GLN A 79 5.75 12.64 31.89
N GLY A 80 4.72 13.15 32.56
CA GLY A 80 4.76 14.44 33.28
C GLY A 80 5.26 14.25 34.71
N LEU A 81 5.96 15.26 35.26
CA LEU A 81 6.25 15.39 36.69
C LEU A 81 5.34 16.50 37.20
N ASP A 82 4.58 16.24 38.26
CA ASP A 82 3.83 17.28 38.98
C ASP A 82 4.76 18.20 39.79
N GLN A 83 4.17 19.19 40.45
CA GLN A 83 4.88 20.17 41.28
C GLN A 83 5.61 19.54 42.49
N ASP A 84 5.27 18.30 42.87
CA ASP A 84 5.83 17.55 43.99
C ASP A 84 6.78 16.41 43.54
N GLY A 85 7.00 16.27 42.23
CA GLY A 85 7.89 15.26 41.65
C GLY A 85 7.30 13.85 41.61
N LEU A 86 5.97 13.69 41.76
CA LEU A 86 5.26 12.45 41.47
C LEU A 86 4.76 12.42 40.02
N TYR A 87 4.54 11.20 39.52
CA TYR A 87 3.95 10.96 38.21
C TYR A 87 2.42 11.05 38.35
N ASP A 88 1.85 12.26 38.43
CA ASP A 88 0.40 12.41 38.31
C ASP A 88 -0.02 12.86 36.90
N GLN A 89 -1.07 12.20 36.42
CA GLN A 89 -1.56 12.25 35.06
C GLN A 89 -2.46 13.47 34.90
N ALA A 90 -1.93 14.52 34.29
CA ALA A 90 -2.81 15.42 33.57
C ALA A 90 -3.60 14.57 32.56
N THR A 91 -4.91 14.49 32.74
CA THR A 91 -5.76 13.59 31.95
C THR A 91 -5.65 14.00 30.49
N LYS A 92 -5.38 13.04 29.60
CA LYS A 92 -5.25 13.31 28.16
C LYS A 92 -6.50 14.07 27.68
N ASP A 93 -6.28 15.13 26.92
CA ASP A 93 -7.33 16.00 26.35
C ASP A 93 -8.06 16.92 27.34
N THR A 94 -7.58 17.06 28.58
CA THR A 94 -8.03 18.14 29.48
C THR A 94 -7.18 19.41 29.32
N TRP A 95 -7.69 20.51 29.83
CA TRP A 95 -7.06 21.82 29.84
C TRP A 95 -6.73 22.22 31.26
N THR A 96 -5.54 22.79 31.44
CA THR A 96 -5.14 23.42 32.69
C THR A 96 -5.31 24.93 32.58
N GLY A 97 -5.87 25.54 33.62
CA GLY A 97 -5.98 26.98 33.79
C GLY A 97 -5.03 27.49 34.87
N TRP A 98 -4.34 28.60 34.62
CA TRP A 98 -3.44 29.26 35.57
C TRP A 98 -3.92 30.67 35.89
N ASN A 99 -3.69 31.10 37.13
CA ASN A 99 -3.93 32.48 37.53
C ASN A 99 -2.77 33.41 37.13
N SER A 100 -2.93 34.71 37.36
CA SER A 100 -1.93 35.74 37.05
C SER A 100 -0.57 35.58 37.76
N SER A 101 -0.50 34.72 38.79
CA SER A 101 0.74 34.39 39.51
C SER A 101 1.38 33.10 39.01
N GLY A 102 0.83 32.47 37.97
CA GLY A 102 1.32 31.21 37.40
C GLY A 102 1.01 29.98 38.23
N VAL A 103 0.06 30.06 39.17
CA VAL A 103 -0.42 28.93 39.97
C VAL A 103 -1.59 28.26 39.26
N VAL A 104 -1.59 26.92 39.21
CA VAL A 104 -2.69 26.13 38.64
C VAL A 104 -3.97 26.41 39.44
N VAL A 105 -5.04 26.77 38.74
CA VAL A 105 -6.39 26.95 39.30
C VAL A 105 -7.13 25.61 39.26
N ASP A 106 -7.06 24.93 38.12
CA ASP A 106 -7.62 23.59 37.87
C ASP A 106 -6.93 23.00 36.62
N ASP A 107 -6.77 21.68 36.55
CA ASP A 107 -6.07 20.92 35.50
C ASP A 107 -7.00 19.97 34.71
N ALA A 108 -8.29 19.96 35.03
CA ALA A 108 -9.25 18.98 34.50
C ALA A 108 -10.35 19.60 33.62
N TYR A 109 -10.17 20.80 33.06
CA TYR A 109 -11.18 21.40 32.19
C TYR A 109 -11.39 20.58 30.90
N GLY A 110 -12.63 20.20 30.60
CA GLY A 110 -12.95 19.37 29.42
C GLY A 110 -12.90 20.09 28.06
N SER A 111 -12.64 21.41 28.03
CA SER A 111 -12.47 22.18 26.79
C SER A 111 -11.74 23.50 27.05
N GLU A 112 -11.16 24.09 25.99
CA GLU A 112 -10.51 25.40 26.04
C GLU A 112 -11.46 26.49 26.55
N THR A 113 -12.70 26.50 26.05
CA THR A 113 -13.74 27.45 26.44
C THR A 113 -14.06 27.36 27.93
N ALA A 114 -14.12 26.15 28.48
CA ALA A 114 -14.35 25.94 29.91
C ALA A 114 -13.17 26.43 30.76
N ALA A 115 -11.95 26.22 30.29
CA ALA A 115 -10.75 26.69 30.97
C ALA A 115 -10.66 28.22 30.97
N ILE A 116 -10.95 28.89 29.85
CA ILE A 116 -10.94 30.37 29.74
C ILE A 116 -12.04 30.98 30.62
N ALA A 117 -13.20 30.33 30.71
CA ALA A 117 -14.30 30.77 31.58
C ALA A 117 -14.08 30.46 33.07
N GLY A 118 -12.99 29.76 33.41
CA GLY A 118 -12.63 29.42 34.78
C GLY A 118 -12.38 30.67 35.64
N SER A 119 -13.01 30.72 36.81
CA SER A 119 -12.85 31.86 37.73
C SER A 119 -11.40 31.99 38.19
N GLY A 120 -10.79 33.14 37.92
CA GLY A 120 -9.38 33.41 38.28
C GLY A 120 -8.36 32.86 37.28
N VAL A 121 -8.79 32.29 36.15
CA VAL A 121 -7.91 31.84 35.07
C VAL A 121 -7.55 33.01 34.16
N VAL A 122 -6.26 33.15 33.88
CA VAL A 122 -5.67 34.19 33.04
C VAL A 122 -4.92 33.58 31.84
N ASP A 123 -4.46 32.34 31.99
CA ASP A 123 -3.85 31.55 30.92
C ASP A 123 -4.36 30.11 30.93
N VAL A 124 -4.45 29.52 29.75
CA VAL A 124 -4.88 28.13 29.55
C VAL A 124 -3.94 27.39 28.61
N ALA A 125 -3.83 26.08 28.78
CA ALA A 125 -3.09 25.19 27.90
C ALA A 125 -3.64 23.76 28.03
N ARG A 126 -3.69 23.06 26.89
CA ARG A 126 -4.04 21.65 26.84
C ARG A 126 -2.93 20.80 27.45
N ASN A 127 -3.33 19.79 28.21
CA ASN A 127 -2.45 18.81 28.83
C ASN A 127 -1.97 17.79 27.80
N ASP A 128 -0.99 18.19 27.00
CA ASP A 128 -0.30 17.32 26.03
C ASP A 128 1.19 17.20 26.37
N GLN A 129 1.77 16.02 26.19
CA GLN A 129 3.21 15.79 26.35
C GLN A 129 4.03 15.99 25.07
N ASN A 130 3.35 16.18 23.93
CA ASN A 130 4.01 16.60 22.70
C ASN A 130 4.29 18.12 22.75
N PHE A 131 5.29 18.58 22.01
CA PHE A 131 5.67 19.99 22.02
C PHE A 131 4.57 20.90 21.52
N TYR A 132 3.93 20.56 20.41
CA TYR A 132 2.82 21.34 19.84
C TYR A 132 2.06 20.53 18.79
N GLY A 133 2.09 19.19 18.88
CA GLY A 133 1.31 18.26 18.06
C GLY A 133 1.06 18.71 16.61
N SER A 134 -0.22 18.70 16.22
CA SER A 134 -0.74 19.19 14.93
C SER A 134 -1.11 20.67 14.93
N TYR A 135 -0.77 21.42 15.99
CA TYR A 135 -1.12 22.84 16.07
C TYR A 135 -0.43 23.61 14.95
N LYS A 136 -1.22 24.34 14.15
CA LYS A 136 -0.74 25.29 13.15
C LYS A 136 -0.92 26.75 13.60
N ASP A 137 -1.56 26.97 14.75
CA ASP A 137 -1.77 28.30 15.31
C ASP A 137 -0.49 28.88 15.94
N ILE A 138 -0.15 30.10 15.53
CA ILE A 138 1.08 30.79 15.95
C ILE A 138 1.04 31.12 17.45
N GLY A 139 -0.14 31.45 18.00
CA GLY A 139 -0.31 31.76 19.41
C GLY A 139 -0.04 30.55 20.31
N ALA A 140 -0.65 29.42 19.99
CA ALA A 140 -0.46 28.15 20.68
C ALA A 140 0.99 27.65 20.62
N ILE A 141 1.61 27.69 19.43
CA ILE A 141 3.02 27.25 19.26
C ILE A 141 3.96 28.15 20.06
N LYS A 142 3.79 29.47 20.00
CA LYS A 142 4.65 30.43 20.72
C LYS A 142 4.61 30.21 22.23
N LYS A 143 3.45 29.82 22.79
CA LYS A 143 3.30 29.48 24.20
C LYS A 143 3.99 28.16 24.59
N LYS A 144 4.14 27.20 23.66
CA LYS A 144 4.74 25.89 23.93
C LYS A 144 6.24 25.76 23.61
N ILE A 145 6.86 26.76 22.98
CA ILE A 145 8.33 26.79 22.75
C ILE A 145 9.07 27.03 24.08
N PRO A 146 10.02 26.16 24.50
CA PRO A 146 10.78 26.36 25.73
C PRO A 146 11.63 27.63 25.68
N THR A 147 11.41 28.53 26.63
CA THR A 147 12.33 29.64 26.86
C THR A 147 13.36 29.23 27.91
N LEU A 148 14.63 29.16 27.53
CA LEU A 148 15.73 28.95 28.47
C LEU A 148 16.03 30.27 29.20
N ARG A 149 16.03 30.27 30.53
CA ARG A 149 16.39 31.44 31.36
C ARG A 149 17.79 31.24 31.94
N GLU A 150 18.48 32.36 32.21
CA GLU A 150 19.88 32.40 32.68
C GLU A 150 20.09 31.65 34.03
N ASN A 151 19.08 31.66 34.88
CA ASN A 151 19.03 30.84 36.09
C ASN A 151 18.52 29.45 35.70
N GLY A 152 19.44 28.51 35.44
CA GLY A 152 19.13 27.16 35.00
C GLY A 152 18.01 26.47 35.78
N GLY A 153 17.14 25.77 35.03
CA GLY A 153 16.02 24.97 35.53
C GLY A 153 15.62 23.94 34.48
N ARG A 154 15.03 22.81 34.89
CA ARG A 154 14.56 21.76 33.96
C ARG A 154 13.35 22.30 33.20
N VAL A 155 13.51 22.67 31.93
CA VAL A 155 12.38 22.95 31.04
C VAL A 155 12.07 21.72 30.18
N ASN A 156 10.78 21.42 30.03
CA ASN A 156 10.16 20.39 29.16
C ASN A 156 11.00 19.12 28.97
N ARG A 157 10.76 18.09 29.81
CA ARG A 157 11.23 16.74 29.53
C ARG A 157 10.44 16.19 28.35
N VAL A 158 11.14 15.92 27.25
CA VAL A 158 10.53 15.39 26.03
C VAL A 158 10.71 13.88 25.98
N GLY A 159 9.60 13.16 25.84
CA GLY A 159 9.60 11.71 25.65
C GLY A 159 9.69 11.34 24.18
N PHE A 160 10.31 10.20 23.89
CA PHE A 160 10.22 9.54 22.58
C PHE A 160 9.28 8.35 22.70
N THR A 161 8.18 8.35 21.94
CA THR A 161 7.37 7.15 21.76
C THR A 161 7.88 6.35 20.56
N ARG A 162 7.83 5.02 20.67
CA ARG A 162 8.05 4.09 19.57
C ARG A 162 6.77 3.32 19.32
N THR A 163 6.40 3.18 18.06
CA THR A 163 5.30 2.29 17.65
C THR A 163 5.91 1.03 17.07
N GLN A 164 5.51 -0.13 17.60
CA GLN A 164 5.94 -1.42 17.07
C GLN A 164 4.96 -1.85 15.99
N VAL A 165 5.42 -1.90 14.75
CA VAL A 165 4.66 -2.44 13.62
C VAL A 165 5.03 -3.91 13.46
N GLU A 166 4.02 -4.77 13.27
CA GLU A 166 4.19 -6.20 13.08
C GLU A 166 3.74 -6.64 11.69
N GLY A 167 4.45 -7.60 11.11
CA GLY A 167 4.05 -8.27 9.87
C GLY A 167 4.13 -9.78 10.09
N ASP A 168 3.06 -10.48 9.71
CA ASP A 168 2.99 -11.93 9.80
C ASP A 168 3.35 -12.57 8.44
N LEU A 169 4.24 -13.56 8.48
CA LEU A 169 4.65 -14.31 7.30
C LEU A 169 3.79 -15.57 7.15
N LEU A 170 2.99 -15.59 6.10
CA LEU A 170 2.07 -16.68 5.78
C LEU A 170 2.59 -17.50 4.60
N LYS A 171 2.18 -18.77 4.57
CA LYS A 171 2.54 -19.70 3.51
C LYS A 171 1.35 -19.87 2.57
N ARG A 172 1.61 -19.71 1.28
CA ARG A 172 0.64 -19.88 0.21
C ARG A 172 1.10 -20.99 -0.72
N GLY A 173 0.15 -21.57 -1.44
CA GLY A 173 0.45 -22.55 -2.46
C GLY A 173 -0.80 -23.21 -3.01
N PHE A 174 -0.67 -23.69 -4.23
CA PHE A 174 -1.67 -24.49 -4.93
C PHE A 174 -0.95 -25.53 -5.78
N PHE A 175 -1.70 -26.50 -6.26
CA PHE A 175 -1.19 -27.54 -7.14
C PHE A 175 -2.21 -27.84 -8.23
N THR A 176 -1.71 -28.34 -9.35
CA THR A 176 -2.50 -28.90 -10.44
C THR A 176 -1.98 -30.29 -10.76
N GLU A 177 -2.89 -31.18 -11.13
CA GLU A 177 -2.62 -32.58 -11.44
C GLU A 177 -2.94 -32.84 -12.91
N TYR A 178 -2.15 -33.71 -13.54
CA TYR A 178 -2.35 -34.10 -14.93
C TYR A 178 -1.98 -35.57 -15.10
N THR A 179 -2.71 -36.28 -15.94
CA THR A 179 -2.51 -37.71 -16.16
C THR A 179 -1.50 -37.97 -17.27
N GLN A 180 -0.90 -39.17 -17.24
CA GLN A 180 -0.05 -39.63 -18.33
C GLN A 180 -0.85 -39.74 -19.64
N GLU A 181 -2.08 -40.24 -19.56
CA GLU A 181 -2.95 -40.37 -20.73
C GLU A 181 -3.27 -39.01 -21.38
N SER A 182 -3.46 -37.95 -20.58
CA SER A 182 -3.62 -36.60 -21.10
C SER A 182 -2.36 -36.11 -21.82
N MET A 183 -1.17 -36.44 -21.34
CA MET A 183 0.07 -36.04 -22.02
C MET A 183 0.32 -36.80 -23.33
N ASP A 184 -0.09 -38.06 -23.39
CA ASP A 184 0.20 -38.96 -24.50
C ASP A 184 -0.85 -38.88 -25.62
N PHE A 185 -2.08 -38.45 -25.32
CA PHE A 185 -3.21 -38.45 -26.25
C PHE A 185 -3.87 -37.09 -26.50
N ASP A 186 -3.41 -36.01 -25.86
CA ASP A 186 -3.87 -34.67 -26.22
C ASP A 186 -3.29 -34.23 -27.58
N SER A 187 -4.10 -33.46 -28.29
CA SER A 187 -3.76 -32.81 -29.56
C SER A 187 -2.75 -31.67 -29.42
N ASP A 188 -2.57 -31.11 -28.22
CA ASP A 188 -1.59 -30.06 -27.94
C ASP A 188 -0.21 -30.64 -27.56
N ALA A 189 0.78 -30.46 -28.43
CA ALA A 189 2.15 -30.93 -28.21
C ALA A 189 2.91 -30.16 -27.11
N ASP A 190 2.43 -28.97 -26.73
CA ASP A 190 3.05 -28.07 -25.76
C ASP A 190 2.25 -27.96 -24.45
N LEU A 191 1.31 -28.89 -24.19
CA LEU A 191 0.42 -28.90 -23.03
C LEU A 191 1.14 -28.66 -21.69
N LEU A 192 2.27 -29.34 -21.48
CA LEU A 192 3.06 -29.19 -20.25
C LEU A 192 3.70 -27.80 -20.12
N SER A 193 4.04 -27.16 -21.24
CA SER A 193 4.56 -25.80 -21.22
C SER A 193 3.48 -24.79 -20.81
N HIS A 194 2.25 -24.95 -21.33
CA HIS A 194 1.11 -24.13 -20.95
C HIS A 194 0.75 -24.30 -19.47
N ILE A 195 0.75 -25.53 -18.96
CA ILE A 195 0.51 -25.78 -17.52
C ILE A 195 1.54 -25.06 -16.64
N VAL A 196 2.81 -25.08 -17.03
CA VAL A 196 3.91 -24.43 -16.29
C VAL A 196 3.82 -22.90 -16.36
N GLU A 197 3.52 -22.35 -17.54
CA GLU A 197 3.37 -20.92 -17.78
C GLU A 197 2.17 -20.36 -17.00
N GLU A 198 0.98 -20.94 -17.16
CA GLU A 198 -0.25 -20.51 -16.50
C GLU A 198 -0.19 -20.64 -14.98
N ALA A 199 0.42 -21.72 -14.47
CA ALA A 199 0.60 -21.87 -13.03
C ALA A 199 1.54 -20.80 -12.46
N LEU A 200 2.58 -20.37 -13.20
CA LEU A 200 3.45 -19.30 -12.72
C LEU A 200 2.77 -17.93 -12.81
N VAL A 201 2.00 -17.67 -13.88
CA VAL A 201 1.22 -16.43 -14.02
C VAL A 201 0.20 -16.34 -12.89
N GLY A 202 -0.61 -17.38 -12.67
CA GLY A 202 -1.59 -17.40 -11.59
C GLY A 202 -0.99 -17.25 -10.19
N ALA A 203 0.21 -17.77 -9.94
CA ALA A 203 0.90 -17.54 -8.66
C ALA A 203 1.29 -16.07 -8.44
N ASN A 204 1.64 -15.34 -9.51
CA ASN A 204 1.94 -13.92 -9.44
C ASN A 204 0.69 -13.07 -9.29
N GLU A 205 -0.37 -13.37 -10.05
CA GLU A 205 -1.66 -12.68 -9.94
C GLU A 205 -2.27 -12.85 -8.55
N LEU A 206 -2.22 -14.06 -7.96
CA LEU A 206 -2.64 -14.27 -6.57
C LEU A 206 -1.83 -13.45 -5.56
N THR A 207 -0.52 -13.28 -5.80
CA THR A 207 0.34 -12.48 -4.91
C THR A 207 0.04 -10.98 -5.05
N GLU A 208 -0.22 -10.50 -6.26
CA GLU A 208 -0.65 -9.11 -6.51
C GLU A 208 -2.04 -8.84 -5.92
N ALA A 209 -2.98 -9.77 -6.06
CA ALA A 209 -4.33 -9.66 -5.49
C ALA A 209 -4.33 -9.65 -3.96
N GLU A 210 -3.46 -10.44 -3.32
CA GLU A 210 -3.27 -10.42 -1.87
C GLU A 210 -2.66 -9.08 -1.41
N LEU A 211 -1.64 -8.59 -2.13
CA LEU A 211 -1.02 -7.30 -1.86
C LEU A 211 -2.00 -6.14 -2.01
N GLN A 212 -2.81 -6.17 -3.06
CA GLN A 212 -3.84 -5.18 -3.30
C GLN A 212 -4.87 -5.14 -2.16
N ASN A 213 -5.33 -6.30 -1.68
CA ASN A 213 -6.27 -6.38 -0.56
C ASN A 213 -5.67 -5.77 0.71
N ASP A 214 -4.44 -6.12 1.05
CA ASP A 214 -3.73 -5.56 2.21
C ASP A 214 -3.57 -4.04 2.09
N LEU A 215 -3.24 -3.53 0.91
CA LEU A 215 -3.12 -2.10 0.65
C LEU A 215 -4.46 -1.36 0.78
N ILE A 216 -5.54 -1.88 0.18
CA ILE A 216 -6.87 -1.27 0.27
C ILE A 216 -7.35 -1.27 1.72
N THR A 217 -7.23 -2.39 2.41
CA THR A 217 -7.67 -2.54 3.81
C THR A 217 -6.90 -1.58 4.71
N THR A 218 -5.57 -1.55 4.61
CA THR A 218 -4.73 -0.65 5.42
C THR A 218 -4.99 0.82 5.10
N ALA A 219 -5.13 1.18 3.82
CA ALA A 219 -5.43 2.56 3.42
C ALA A 219 -6.78 3.02 3.96
N THR A 220 -7.73 2.10 4.06
CA THR A 220 -9.08 2.36 4.57
C THR A 220 -9.13 2.50 6.09
N SER A 221 -8.43 1.64 6.83
CA SER A 221 -8.47 1.63 8.30
C SER A 221 -7.52 2.65 8.95
N ASP A 222 -6.29 2.72 8.47
CA ASP A 222 -5.18 3.42 9.13
C ASP A 222 -4.55 4.51 8.25
N GLY A 223 -5.01 4.63 7.00
CA GLY A 223 -4.54 5.62 6.04
C GLY A 223 -5.41 6.87 5.95
N THR A 224 -5.18 7.65 4.90
CA THR A 224 -5.99 8.83 4.57
C THR A 224 -7.16 8.40 3.68
N ALA A 225 -8.28 8.00 4.31
CA ALA A 225 -9.47 7.53 3.61
C ALA A 225 -10.52 8.65 3.43
N PHE A 226 -11.08 8.73 2.23
CA PHE A 226 -12.26 9.52 1.92
C PHE A 226 -13.35 8.61 1.38
N TYR A 227 -14.57 8.81 1.87
CA TYR A 227 -15.79 8.21 1.33
C TYR A 227 -16.61 9.32 0.68
N MET A 228 -17.03 9.13 -0.57
CA MET A 228 -17.88 10.08 -1.28
C MET A 228 -19.33 10.01 -0.76
N SER A 229 -19.66 10.75 0.29
CA SER A 229 -21.03 10.87 0.80
C SER A 229 -21.49 12.32 0.85
N GLY A 230 -22.64 12.60 0.24
CA GLY A 230 -23.22 13.93 0.15
C GLY A 230 -23.98 14.36 1.40
N ALA A 231 -23.28 14.90 2.39
CA ALA A 231 -23.84 15.84 3.34
C ALA A 231 -22.74 16.75 3.92
N ASP A 232 -22.96 18.07 3.85
CA ASP A 232 -22.14 19.04 4.58
C ASP A 232 -22.15 18.70 6.08
N GLY A 233 -21.03 18.23 6.62
CA GLY A 233 -20.84 18.07 8.06
C GLY A 233 -21.08 16.67 8.66
N VAL A 234 -21.10 15.60 7.85
CA VAL A 234 -21.06 14.22 8.39
C VAL A 234 -19.60 13.79 8.56
N GLU A 235 -19.28 13.23 9.73
CA GLU A 235 -17.93 12.78 10.06
C GLU A 235 -17.38 11.84 8.99
N VAL A 236 -16.21 12.19 8.45
CA VAL A 236 -15.35 11.33 7.63
C VAL A 236 -14.97 10.12 8.49
N GLY A 237 -15.79 9.08 8.43
CA GLY A 237 -15.65 7.90 9.30
C GLY A 237 -16.85 6.93 9.24
N GLY A 238 -18.00 7.35 8.70
CA GLY A 238 -19.15 6.49 8.46
C GLY A 238 -19.18 5.86 7.06
N THR A 239 -19.84 4.70 6.93
CA THR A 239 -20.30 4.14 5.66
C THR A 239 -21.06 5.21 4.87
N LEU A 240 -20.94 5.18 3.54
CA LEU A 240 -21.54 6.16 2.63
C LEU A 240 -23.02 6.41 2.98
N GLU A 241 -23.41 7.64 3.31
CA GLU A 241 -24.83 7.97 3.56
C GLU A 241 -25.63 8.13 2.25
N VAL A 242 -24.93 8.52 1.17
CA VAL A 242 -25.45 8.66 -0.20
C VAL A 242 -24.38 8.15 -1.16
N ASP A 243 -24.76 7.43 -2.23
CA ASP A 243 -23.79 7.05 -3.25
C ASP A 243 -23.44 8.27 -4.10
N GLU A 244 -22.20 8.74 -4.01
CA GLU A 244 -21.71 9.84 -4.84
C GLU A 244 -20.50 9.46 -5.70
N VAL A 245 -20.33 10.24 -6.76
CA VAL A 245 -19.20 10.15 -7.69
C VAL A 245 -18.15 11.17 -7.30
N VAL A 246 -16.89 10.75 -7.26
CA VAL A 246 -15.74 11.61 -6.97
C VAL A 246 -15.73 12.90 -7.81
N ASN A 247 -15.46 14.02 -7.15
CA ASN A 247 -15.30 15.32 -7.77
C ASN A 247 -13.85 15.83 -7.62
N TYR A 248 -13.52 16.91 -8.34
CA TYR A 248 -12.17 17.49 -8.32
C TYR A 248 -11.76 18.01 -6.93
N THR A 249 -12.71 18.56 -6.18
CA THR A 249 -12.48 19.07 -4.81
C THR A 249 -12.06 17.96 -3.86
N THR A 250 -12.68 16.78 -3.92
CA THR A 250 -12.27 15.62 -3.10
C THR A 250 -10.87 15.15 -3.46
N MET A 251 -10.52 15.12 -4.75
CA MET A 251 -9.14 14.82 -5.16
C MET A 251 -8.15 15.84 -4.59
N MET A 252 -8.47 17.13 -4.69
CA MET A 252 -7.63 18.20 -4.12
C MET A 252 -7.49 18.05 -2.60
N ASN A 253 -8.58 17.74 -1.88
CA ASN A 253 -8.56 17.51 -0.44
C ASN A 253 -7.69 16.31 -0.04
N LEU A 254 -7.76 15.21 -0.81
CA LEU A 254 -6.85 14.09 -0.61
C LEU A 254 -5.39 14.51 -0.81
N SER A 255 -5.09 15.30 -1.85
CA SER A 255 -3.73 15.78 -2.10
C SER A 255 -3.17 16.60 -0.94
N ILE A 256 -4.01 17.45 -0.32
CA ILE A 256 -3.67 18.29 0.82
C ILE A 256 -3.45 17.43 2.07
N ALA A 257 -4.34 16.46 2.33
CA ALA A 257 -4.20 15.56 3.46
C ALA A 257 -2.90 14.73 3.38
N LEU A 258 -2.54 14.25 2.17
CA LEU A 258 -1.27 13.56 1.93
C LEU A 258 -0.04 14.49 2.05
N ASP A 259 -0.16 15.77 1.69
CA ASP A 259 0.89 16.77 1.93
C ASP A 259 1.10 17.02 3.43
N ASP A 260 0.02 17.12 4.20
CA ASP A 260 0.05 17.26 5.67
C ASP A 260 0.67 16.02 6.34
N ALA A 261 0.42 14.82 5.81
CA ALA A 261 1.06 13.56 6.23
C ALA A 261 2.53 13.43 5.79
N LYS A 262 3.08 14.43 5.08
CA LYS A 262 4.45 14.44 4.53
C LYS A 262 4.72 13.22 3.63
N CYS A 263 3.73 12.86 2.81
CA CYS A 263 3.85 11.84 1.80
C CYS A 263 4.71 12.37 0.62
N PRO A 264 5.75 11.66 0.16
CA PRO A 264 6.52 12.07 -1.01
C PRO A 264 5.65 12.18 -2.27
N LYS A 265 5.95 13.15 -3.14
CA LYS A 265 5.26 13.34 -4.44
C LYS A 265 5.88 12.55 -5.60
N GLN A 266 7.01 11.89 -5.36
CA GLN A 266 7.73 11.12 -6.36
C GLN A 266 7.65 9.64 -6.02
N THR A 267 7.33 8.83 -7.02
CA THR A 267 7.60 7.39 -7.00
C THR A 267 8.98 7.17 -7.66
N LYS A 268 9.70 6.11 -7.26
CA LYS A 268 11.03 5.77 -7.80
C LYS A 268 10.94 5.39 -9.28
N ILE A 269 10.81 6.36 -10.18
CA ILE A 269 10.85 6.17 -11.63
C ILE A 269 12.16 6.73 -12.16
N ILE A 270 12.94 5.88 -12.81
CA ILE A 270 14.19 6.26 -13.47
C ILE A 270 13.82 6.93 -14.80
N SER A 271 13.86 8.26 -14.84
CA SER A 271 13.64 9.01 -16.08
C SER A 271 14.96 9.29 -16.79
N GLY A 272 15.07 8.81 -18.04
CA GLY A 272 16.03 9.30 -19.02
C GLY A 272 15.28 10.01 -20.13
N SER A 273 15.03 11.32 -20.00
CA SER A 273 14.44 12.12 -21.07
C SER A 273 15.50 12.97 -21.78
N ARG A 274 15.37 13.07 -23.10
CA ARG A 274 16.11 14.03 -23.93
C ARG A 274 15.25 15.29 -23.98
N MET A 275 15.48 16.23 -23.08
CA MET A 275 14.73 17.48 -22.87
C MET A 275 14.49 18.33 -24.15
N ILE A 276 13.60 17.90 -25.06
CA ILE A 276 13.31 18.62 -26.31
C ILE A 276 11.86 19.10 -26.44
N ASP A 277 10.92 18.54 -25.68
CA ASP A 277 9.56 19.10 -25.54
C ASP A 277 8.83 18.47 -24.34
N THR A 278 8.85 19.14 -23.18
CA THR A 278 8.08 18.71 -22.01
C THR A 278 7.23 19.89 -21.51
N LYS A 279 5.91 19.77 -21.61
CA LYS A 279 5.03 20.64 -20.84
C LYS A 279 5.21 20.30 -19.36
N THR A 280 5.40 21.32 -18.53
CA THR A 280 5.49 21.17 -17.08
C THR A 280 4.14 20.73 -16.53
N ILE A 281 3.99 19.43 -16.24
CA ILE A 281 3.00 18.97 -15.28
C ILE A 281 3.67 18.90 -13.91
N ASN A 282 2.93 19.32 -12.89
CA ASN A 282 3.37 19.25 -11.50
C ASN A 282 3.59 17.77 -11.11
N GLY A 283 4.71 17.44 -10.47
CA GLY A 283 5.00 16.06 -10.07
C GLY A 283 3.87 15.49 -9.23
N GLY A 284 3.28 14.38 -9.69
CA GLY A 284 2.08 13.81 -9.10
C GLY A 284 2.30 12.42 -8.51
N ARG A 285 1.58 12.14 -7.41
CA ARG A 285 1.53 10.80 -6.78
C ARG A 285 0.80 9.83 -7.70
N VAL A 286 1.16 8.56 -7.67
CA VAL A 286 0.50 7.54 -8.48
C VAL A 286 -0.79 7.11 -7.78
N MET A 287 -1.89 7.19 -8.53
CA MET A 287 -3.21 6.73 -8.12
C MET A 287 -3.65 5.58 -9.03
N PHE A 288 -4.03 4.47 -8.42
CA PHE A 288 -4.51 3.26 -9.08
C PHE A 288 -6.03 3.20 -9.05
N ILE A 289 -6.62 2.90 -10.20
CA ILE A 289 -8.07 2.80 -10.38
C ILE A 289 -8.45 1.55 -11.18
N GLY A 290 -9.68 1.07 -11.00
CA GLY A 290 -10.30 0.07 -11.88
C GLY A 290 -10.68 0.63 -13.25
N THR A 291 -10.94 -0.26 -14.21
CA THR A 291 -11.33 0.10 -15.58
C THR A 291 -12.68 0.81 -15.65
N GLU A 292 -13.54 0.54 -14.67
CA GLU A 292 -14.88 1.08 -14.51
C GLU A 292 -14.88 2.58 -14.22
N LEU A 293 -13.81 3.10 -13.60
CA LEU A 293 -13.66 4.51 -13.24
C LEU A 293 -13.13 5.37 -14.39
N ILE A 294 -12.70 4.78 -15.51
CA ILE A 294 -12.17 5.52 -16.68
C ILE A 294 -13.15 6.60 -17.17
N PRO A 295 -14.46 6.32 -17.38
CA PRO A 295 -15.39 7.32 -17.86
C PRO A 295 -15.58 8.48 -16.87
N ILE A 296 -15.50 8.22 -15.56
CA ILE A 296 -15.63 9.25 -14.52
C ILE A 296 -14.43 10.19 -14.57
N VAL A 297 -13.21 9.62 -14.52
CA VAL A 297 -11.94 10.36 -14.58
C VAL A 297 -11.85 11.21 -15.85
N ARG A 298 -12.24 10.66 -17.01
CA ARG A 298 -12.22 11.40 -18.28
C ARG A 298 -13.28 12.49 -18.40
N LYS A 299 -14.39 12.38 -17.67
CA LYS A 299 -15.48 13.37 -17.67
C LYS A 299 -15.31 14.41 -16.56
N MET A 300 -14.35 14.23 -15.65
CA MET A 300 -14.17 15.11 -14.50
C MET A 300 -14.00 16.58 -14.93
N LYS A 301 -14.74 17.47 -14.27
CA LYS A 301 -14.65 18.91 -14.47
C LYS A 301 -13.56 19.50 -13.58
N ASP A 302 -12.95 20.59 -14.03
CA ASP A 302 -12.00 21.37 -13.25
C ASP A 302 -12.65 22.11 -12.06
N ILE A 303 -11.84 22.78 -11.25
CA ILE A 303 -12.30 23.57 -10.09
C ILE A 303 -13.33 24.64 -10.46
N ALA A 304 -13.30 25.13 -11.70
CA ALA A 304 -14.23 26.14 -12.20
C ALA A 304 -15.54 25.52 -12.71
N GLU A 305 -15.64 24.20 -12.70
CA GLU A 305 -16.75 23.38 -13.21
C GLU A 305 -17.18 23.71 -14.64
N THR A 306 -16.27 24.29 -15.42
CA THR A 306 -16.64 25.02 -16.65
C THR A 306 -16.98 24.08 -17.79
N THR A 307 -16.13 23.07 -18.03
CA THR A 307 -16.25 22.16 -19.17
C THR A 307 -16.00 20.71 -18.72
N VAL A 308 -16.83 19.77 -19.19
CA VAL A 308 -16.64 18.33 -18.96
C VAL A 308 -15.28 17.87 -19.49
N GLY A 309 -14.51 17.15 -18.68
CA GLY A 309 -13.19 16.62 -19.05
C GLY A 309 -12.06 17.65 -19.06
N SER A 310 -12.28 18.87 -18.57
CA SER A 310 -11.25 19.91 -18.45
C SER A 310 -10.19 19.59 -17.39
N ALA A 311 -10.55 18.84 -16.34
CA ALA A 311 -9.61 18.44 -15.29
C ALA A 311 -8.61 17.36 -15.73
N PHE A 312 -8.98 16.55 -16.73
CA PHE A 312 -8.20 15.40 -17.16
C PHE A 312 -7.22 15.77 -18.26
N VAL A 313 -5.93 15.55 -17.99
CA VAL A 313 -4.87 15.69 -19.00
C VAL A 313 -4.44 14.29 -19.43
N GLY A 314 -4.72 13.92 -20.68
CA GLY A 314 -4.30 12.64 -21.25
C GLY A 314 -2.78 12.54 -21.37
N VAL A 315 -2.26 11.31 -21.22
CA VAL A 315 -0.83 10.99 -21.25
C VAL A 315 -0.14 11.49 -22.53
N GLU A 316 -0.86 11.48 -23.66
CA GLU A 316 -0.38 11.94 -24.97
C GLU A 316 0.01 13.42 -25.00
N LYS A 317 -0.46 14.22 -24.04
CA LYS A 317 -0.22 15.66 -24.00
C LYS A 317 1.06 16.05 -23.27
N TYR A 318 1.68 15.13 -22.53
CA TYR A 318 2.79 15.46 -21.62
C TYR A 318 3.88 14.41 -21.48
N ALA A 319 3.61 13.15 -21.82
CA ALA A 319 4.57 12.10 -21.54
C ALA A 319 5.50 11.83 -22.72
N ASP A 320 6.80 11.84 -22.44
CA ASP A 320 7.85 11.29 -23.30
C ASP A 320 7.88 9.76 -23.10
N ALA A 321 8.13 9.00 -24.17
CA ALA A 321 7.90 7.55 -24.23
C ALA A 321 8.64 6.72 -23.14
N GLY A 322 9.66 7.29 -22.51
CA GLY A 322 10.43 6.67 -21.41
C GLY A 322 9.94 6.98 -19.99
N THR A 323 8.87 7.77 -19.81
CA THR A 323 8.43 8.25 -18.48
C THR A 323 7.05 7.74 -18.06
N ILE A 324 6.38 6.98 -18.93
CA ILE A 324 5.02 6.48 -18.77
C ILE A 324 5.03 5.19 -17.96
N MET A 325 4.13 5.08 -16.97
CA MET A 325 3.92 3.83 -16.25
C MET A 325 3.02 2.89 -17.06
N HIS A 326 3.22 1.58 -16.91
CA HIS A 326 2.31 0.60 -17.51
C HIS A 326 0.88 0.86 -17.01
N GLY A 327 -0.08 0.97 -17.93
CA GLY A 327 -1.48 1.29 -17.61
C GLY A 327 -1.78 2.76 -17.30
N GLU A 328 -0.83 3.69 -17.40
CA GLU A 328 -1.10 5.13 -17.17
C GLU A 328 -1.95 5.73 -18.30
N ILE A 329 -3.04 6.39 -17.92
CA ILE A 329 -3.97 7.02 -18.87
C ILE A 329 -3.83 8.55 -18.92
N GLY A 330 -3.32 9.17 -17.86
CA GLY A 330 -3.24 10.62 -17.75
C GLY A 330 -3.02 11.11 -16.32
N SER A 331 -3.18 12.41 -16.12
CA SER A 331 -3.06 13.07 -14.82
C SER A 331 -4.27 13.94 -14.51
N ILE A 332 -4.63 14.01 -13.23
CA ILE A 332 -5.60 14.97 -12.67
C ILE A 332 -4.95 15.61 -11.45
N ASP A 333 -4.92 16.94 -11.42
CA ASP A 333 -4.29 17.71 -10.32
C ASP A 333 -2.87 17.21 -9.99
N GLN A 334 -2.61 16.76 -8.76
CA GLN A 334 -1.34 16.21 -8.31
C GLN A 334 -1.30 14.68 -8.35
N PHE A 335 -2.13 14.04 -9.18
CA PHE A 335 -2.17 12.59 -9.33
C PHE A 335 -1.94 12.14 -10.77
N ARG A 336 -1.14 11.08 -10.90
CA ARG A 336 -0.98 10.30 -12.13
C ARG A 336 -1.87 9.07 -12.04
N ILE A 337 -2.75 8.88 -13.00
CA ILE A 337 -3.79 7.85 -12.98
C ILE A 337 -3.32 6.63 -13.75
N VAL A 338 -3.19 5.51 -13.05
CA VAL A 338 -2.85 4.18 -13.59
C VAL A 338 -4.07 3.29 -13.48
N VAL A 339 -4.43 2.64 -14.58
CA VAL A 339 -5.54 1.69 -14.64
C VAL A 339 -5.01 0.29 -14.37
N VAL A 340 -5.61 -0.37 -13.39
CA VAL A 340 -5.40 -1.78 -13.08
C VAL A 340 -6.63 -2.56 -13.58
N PRO A 341 -6.48 -3.48 -14.55
CA PRO A 341 -7.61 -4.24 -15.10
C PRO A 341 -8.40 -5.03 -14.06
N GLU A 342 -7.70 -5.67 -13.13
CA GLU A 342 -8.27 -6.49 -12.06
C GLU A 342 -8.27 -5.73 -10.73
N MET A 343 -8.77 -4.49 -10.74
CA MET A 343 -8.87 -3.73 -9.50
C MET A 343 -9.97 -4.32 -8.60
N GLN A 344 -9.63 -4.78 -7.39
CA GLN A 344 -10.63 -5.19 -6.40
C GLN A 344 -11.50 -4.00 -6.01
N TYR A 345 -12.80 -4.26 -5.79
CA TYR A 345 -13.79 -3.28 -5.39
C TYR A 345 -14.65 -3.85 -4.27
N ASP A 346 -15.35 -2.98 -3.54
CA ASP A 346 -16.28 -3.44 -2.52
C ASP A 346 -17.70 -3.50 -3.07
N ARG A 347 -18.19 -4.73 -3.19
CA ARG A 347 -19.54 -5.00 -3.66
C ARG A 347 -20.55 -4.61 -2.60
N LEU A 348 -21.58 -3.86 -2.99
CA LEU A 348 -22.64 -3.32 -2.13
C LEU A 348 -22.12 -2.57 -0.88
N GLY A 349 -20.90 -2.03 -0.93
CA GLY A 349 -20.29 -1.24 0.16
C GLY A 349 -20.80 0.21 0.25
N GLY A 350 -21.65 0.61 -0.70
CA GLY A 350 -22.33 1.91 -0.79
C GLY A 350 -23.36 2.17 0.29
N ALA A 351 -24.14 3.23 0.10
CA ALA A 351 -25.20 3.60 1.01
C ALA A 351 -26.27 2.52 1.09
N ALA A 352 -26.70 2.15 2.31
CA ALA A 352 -27.61 1.05 2.55
C ALA A 352 -28.89 1.17 1.70
N GLY A 353 -29.15 0.17 0.87
CA GLY A 353 -30.35 0.03 0.06
C GLY A 353 -31.44 -0.78 0.75
N GLY A 354 -32.57 -0.95 0.07
CA GLY A 354 -33.74 -1.65 0.64
C GLY A 354 -33.64 -3.17 0.70
N THR A 355 -32.57 -3.79 0.19
CA THR A 355 -32.43 -5.24 0.10
C THR A 355 -31.03 -5.70 0.46
N THR A 356 -30.93 -6.47 1.55
CA THR A 356 -29.70 -7.11 2.02
C THR A 356 -29.37 -8.36 1.22
N ASP A 357 -28.10 -8.48 0.82
CA ASP A 357 -27.58 -9.65 0.12
C ASP A 357 -27.14 -10.77 1.08
N GLY A 358 -26.60 -11.86 0.51
CA GLY A 358 -26.10 -13.00 1.29
C GLY A 358 -24.83 -12.74 2.10
N THR A 359 -24.21 -11.56 1.95
CA THR A 359 -23.02 -11.12 2.71
C THR A 359 -23.36 -10.12 3.82
N GLY A 360 -24.65 -9.72 3.93
CA GLY A 360 -25.11 -8.76 4.91
C GLY A 360 -24.98 -7.30 4.47
N LYS A 361 -24.66 -7.04 3.20
CA LYS A 361 -24.52 -5.70 2.61
C LYS A 361 -25.74 -5.38 1.73
N ASP A 362 -26.12 -4.12 1.66
CA ASP A 362 -27.33 -3.68 0.96
C ASP A 362 -27.15 -2.44 0.08
N GLY A 363 -25.95 -1.87 -0.05
CA GLY A 363 -25.72 -0.63 -0.81
C GLY A 363 -25.30 -0.80 -2.28
N ALA A 364 -24.82 0.27 -2.92
CA ALA A 364 -24.26 0.18 -4.28
C ALA A 364 -22.82 -0.36 -4.29
N ASP A 365 -22.34 -0.80 -5.45
CA ASP A 365 -20.92 -1.18 -5.62
C ASP A 365 -20.03 0.06 -5.57
N ILE A 366 -18.97 0.00 -4.77
CA ILE A 366 -18.04 1.11 -4.56
C ILE A 366 -16.62 0.71 -4.98
N TYR A 367 -15.95 1.66 -5.61
CA TYR A 367 -14.68 1.42 -6.29
C TYR A 367 -13.59 2.28 -5.64
N PRO A 368 -12.41 1.69 -5.38
CA PRO A 368 -11.32 2.41 -4.76
C PRO A 368 -10.50 3.19 -5.79
N MET A 369 -10.10 4.41 -5.42
CA MET A 369 -9.00 5.15 -6.04
C MET A 369 -7.84 5.18 -5.05
N LEU A 370 -6.89 4.25 -5.20
CA LEU A 370 -5.82 4.00 -4.23
C LEU A 370 -4.56 4.81 -4.58
N VAL A 371 -4.04 5.58 -3.63
CA VAL A 371 -2.77 6.29 -3.74
C VAL A 371 -1.74 5.64 -2.84
N VAL A 372 -0.61 5.24 -3.42
CA VAL A 372 0.47 4.58 -2.70
C VAL A 372 1.69 5.51 -2.62
N GLY A 373 1.97 6.02 -1.42
CA GLY A 373 3.17 6.82 -1.15
C GLY A 373 4.44 5.98 -1.05
N ASP A 374 5.58 6.57 -1.43
CA ASP A 374 6.88 5.90 -1.28
C ASP A 374 7.23 5.65 0.20
N GLY A 375 7.71 4.43 0.48
CA GLY A 375 8.02 3.94 1.82
C GLY A 375 6.81 3.78 2.75
N ALA A 376 5.58 3.69 2.20
CA ALA A 376 4.38 3.48 3.02
C ALA A 376 4.26 2.05 3.54
N PHE A 377 4.74 1.06 2.79
CA PHE A 377 4.65 -0.36 3.13
C PHE A 377 5.89 -1.15 2.68
N THR A 378 6.03 -2.36 3.19
CA THR A 378 7.06 -3.31 2.78
C THR A 378 6.45 -4.71 2.65
N THR A 379 6.87 -5.46 1.62
CA THR A 379 6.54 -6.88 1.50
C THR A 379 7.65 -7.72 2.11
N ILE A 380 7.26 -8.79 2.79
CA ILE A 380 8.15 -9.68 3.52
C ILE A 380 8.21 -11.01 2.79
N GLY A 381 9.40 -11.35 2.30
CA GLY A 381 9.70 -12.65 1.71
C GLY A 381 10.50 -13.53 2.67
N PHE A 382 10.52 -14.84 2.39
CA PHE A 382 11.40 -15.78 3.08
C PHE A 382 12.56 -16.20 2.19
N GLN A 383 13.80 -15.97 2.65
CA GLN A 383 15.02 -16.28 1.89
C GLN A 383 15.03 -15.70 0.46
N THR A 384 14.60 -14.44 0.31
CA THR A 384 14.68 -13.70 -0.94
C THR A 384 16.02 -12.96 -1.02
N ASP A 385 16.40 -12.56 -2.23
CA ASP A 385 17.56 -11.69 -2.49
C ASP A 385 17.26 -10.21 -2.15
N GLY A 386 16.12 -9.94 -1.50
CA GLY A 386 15.65 -8.59 -1.19
C GLY A 386 15.03 -7.86 -2.37
N LYS A 387 14.65 -8.54 -3.47
CA LYS A 387 14.05 -7.89 -4.65
C LYS A 387 12.72 -8.46 -5.11
N SER A 388 12.44 -9.74 -4.88
CA SER A 388 11.17 -10.35 -5.28
C SER A 388 10.72 -11.45 -4.32
N VAL A 389 9.44 -11.80 -4.34
CA VAL A 389 8.94 -13.01 -3.68
C VAL A 389 9.53 -14.23 -4.39
N LYS A 390 9.92 -15.24 -3.61
CA LYS A 390 10.54 -16.47 -4.12
C LYS A 390 9.52 -17.60 -4.18
N PHE A 391 9.16 -18.00 -5.39
CA PHE A 391 8.36 -19.20 -5.63
C PHE A 391 9.25 -20.45 -5.52
N THR A 392 8.78 -21.44 -4.77
CA THR A 392 9.35 -22.79 -4.77
C THR A 392 8.42 -23.68 -5.58
N VAL A 393 8.87 -24.02 -6.79
CA VAL A 393 8.17 -24.91 -7.71
C VAL A 393 8.64 -26.35 -7.47
N ASN A 394 7.70 -27.29 -7.46
CA ASN A 394 7.99 -28.72 -7.49
C ASN A 394 7.13 -29.40 -8.56
N HIS A 395 7.81 -30.02 -9.52
CA HIS A 395 7.21 -30.70 -10.65
C HIS A 395 7.59 -32.18 -10.61
N LYS A 396 6.59 -33.06 -10.56
CA LYS A 396 6.76 -34.50 -10.68
C LYS A 396 5.90 -35.01 -11.82
N LYS A 397 6.55 -35.59 -12.82
CA LYS A 397 5.88 -36.22 -13.95
C LYS A 397 5.25 -37.55 -13.53
N PRO A 398 4.16 -37.99 -14.19
CA PRO A 398 3.65 -39.34 -14.05
C PRO A 398 4.77 -40.38 -14.17
N GLY A 399 4.76 -41.37 -13.28
CA GLY A 399 5.70 -42.48 -13.32
C GLY A 399 5.98 -43.13 -11.97
N LYS A 400 6.92 -44.09 -11.98
CA LYS A 400 7.21 -44.96 -10.82
C LYS A 400 7.67 -44.22 -9.55
N GLU A 401 8.20 -43.01 -9.66
CA GLU A 401 8.67 -42.24 -8.50
C GLU A 401 7.55 -41.70 -7.62
N ILE A 402 6.34 -41.56 -8.17
CA ILE A 402 5.17 -41.02 -7.47
C ILE A 402 4.11 -42.09 -7.18
N ALA A 403 4.39 -43.34 -7.54
CA ALA A 403 3.52 -44.47 -7.26
C ALA A 403 3.27 -44.55 -5.74
N SER A 404 2.00 -44.50 -5.36
CA SER A 404 1.54 -44.53 -3.98
C SER A 404 0.45 -45.60 -3.81
N LEU A 405 -0.07 -45.80 -2.61
CA LEU A 405 -1.18 -46.74 -2.42
C LEU A 405 -2.44 -46.30 -3.17
N ASP A 406 -2.64 -44.98 -3.31
CA ASP A 406 -3.81 -44.38 -3.95
C ASP A 406 -3.65 -44.24 -5.47
N ASP A 407 -2.41 -44.14 -5.96
CA ASP A 407 -2.04 -44.24 -7.38
C ASP A 407 -0.90 -45.25 -7.55
N PRO A 408 -1.20 -46.57 -7.57
CA PRO A 408 -0.18 -47.63 -7.59
C PRO A 408 0.60 -47.71 -8.90
N TYR A 409 0.08 -47.11 -9.97
CA TYR A 409 0.73 -47.10 -11.29
C TYR A 409 1.47 -45.79 -11.56
N GLY A 410 1.24 -44.75 -10.75
CA GLY A 410 1.86 -43.43 -10.91
C GLY A 410 1.34 -42.71 -12.16
N GLU A 411 0.08 -42.93 -12.53
CA GLU A 411 -0.52 -42.36 -13.75
C GLU A 411 -0.84 -40.87 -13.62
N VAL A 412 -0.82 -40.30 -12.40
CA VAL A 412 -1.12 -38.88 -12.14
C VAL A 412 0.12 -38.13 -11.68
N GLY A 413 0.60 -37.18 -12.49
CA GLY A 413 1.66 -36.24 -12.12
C GLY A 413 1.11 -34.95 -11.52
N PHE A 414 1.98 -34.18 -10.89
CA PHE A 414 1.58 -32.88 -10.31
C PHE A 414 2.61 -31.79 -10.55
N TYR A 415 2.10 -30.56 -10.64
CA TYR A 415 2.87 -29.34 -10.63
C TYR A 415 2.38 -28.48 -9.46
N SER A 416 3.28 -28.18 -8.52
CA SER A 416 2.96 -27.49 -7.28
C SER A 416 3.84 -26.26 -7.10
N ILE A 417 3.23 -25.15 -6.69
CA ILE A 417 3.94 -23.92 -6.36
C ILE A 417 3.62 -23.56 -4.92
N LYS A 418 4.66 -23.24 -4.15
CA LYS A 418 4.52 -22.67 -2.80
C LYS A 418 5.39 -21.44 -2.65
N TRP A 419 4.90 -20.45 -1.91
CA TRP A 419 5.64 -19.24 -1.59
C TRP A 419 5.31 -18.76 -0.18
N TYR A 420 6.14 -17.82 0.30
CA TYR A 420 5.89 -17.10 1.53
C TYR A 420 5.55 -15.66 1.19
N TYR A 421 4.48 -15.16 1.80
CA TYR A 421 4.00 -13.80 1.65
C TYR A 421 3.78 -13.18 3.03
N GLY A 422 4.13 -11.92 3.17
CA GLY A 422 3.83 -11.13 4.35
C GLY A 422 3.79 -9.66 3.98
N PHE A 423 2.95 -8.91 4.68
CA PHE A 423 2.77 -7.47 4.49
C PHE A 423 3.05 -6.74 5.80
N MET A 424 3.61 -5.54 5.69
CA MET A 424 3.83 -4.65 6.82
C MET A 424 3.65 -3.20 6.38
N ALA A 425 2.67 -2.51 7.00
CA ALA A 425 2.44 -1.09 6.82
C ALA A 425 3.43 -0.28 7.67
N LEU A 426 4.42 0.35 7.05
CA LEU A 426 5.45 1.11 7.76
C LEU A 426 4.96 2.49 8.20
N ARG A 427 4.23 3.15 7.30
CA ARG A 427 3.67 4.49 7.47
C ARG A 427 2.29 4.54 6.79
N PRO A 428 1.25 3.97 7.42
CA PRO A 428 -0.07 3.86 6.82
C PRO A 428 -0.66 5.22 6.46
N GLU A 429 -0.28 6.30 7.16
CA GLU A 429 -0.71 7.67 6.86
C GLU A 429 -0.29 8.18 5.48
N ARG A 430 0.65 7.49 4.81
CA ARG A 430 1.07 7.78 3.42
C ARG A 430 0.28 7.02 2.36
N LEU A 431 -0.61 6.12 2.78
CA LEU A 431 -1.60 5.49 1.91
C LEU A 431 -2.84 6.37 1.90
N GLY A 432 -3.35 6.67 0.70
CA GLY A 432 -4.57 7.43 0.51
C GLY A 432 -5.59 6.61 -0.27
N ILE A 433 -6.87 6.75 0.04
CA ILE A 433 -7.92 6.06 -0.71
C ILE A 433 -9.17 6.94 -0.83
N ILE A 434 -9.79 6.95 -2.00
CA ILE A 434 -11.15 7.48 -2.19
C ILE A 434 -12.05 6.33 -2.59
N TRP A 435 -13.14 6.14 -1.85
CA TRP A 435 -14.23 5.24 -2.22
C TRP A 435 -15.32 6.03 -2.94
N THR A 436 -15.65 5.61 -4.16
CA THR A 436 -16.62 6.29 -5.04
C THR A 436 -17.55 5.29 -5.72
N ALA A 437 -18.81 5.69 -5.95
CA ALA A 437 -19.73 4.94 -6.78
C ALA A 437 -19.53 5.27 -8.28
N LEU A 438 -20.10 4.46 -9.18
CA LEU A 438 -20.09 4.72 -10.63
C LEU A 438 -21.10 5.77 -11.07
N THR A 439 -22.17 5.90 -10.32
CA THR A 439 -23.28 6.82 -10.58
C THR A 439 -23.74 7.39 -9.26
N SER A 440 -24.04 8.69 -9.24
CA SER A 440 -24.69 9.30 -8.08
C SER A 440 -26.12 8.76 -8.00
N THR A 441 -26.49 8.13 -6.89
CA THR A 441 -27.90 8.03 -6.52
C THR A 441 -28.22 9.39 -5.89
N GLY A 442 -28.95 10.24 -6.62
CA GLY A 442 -29.33 11.55 -6.08
C GLY A 442 -30.17 11.40 -4.80
N PRO A 443 -30.30 12.46 -3.99
CA PRO A 443 -31.36 12.50 -2.99
C PRO A 443 -32.76 12.36 -3.62
#